data_AF-A0A3A8YR03-F1
#
_entry.id   AF-A0A3A8YR03-F1
#
_cell.length_a   1.000
_cell.length_b   1.000
_cell.length_c   1.000
_cell.angle_alpha   90.00
_cell.angle_beta   90.00
_cell.angle_gamma   90.00
#
_symmetry.space_group_name_H-M   'P 1'
#
loop_
_entity.id
_entity.type
_entity.pdbx_description
1 polymer ?
#
loop_
_entity_poly.entity_id
_entity_poly.type
_entity_poly.pdbx_seq_one_letter_code
_entity_poly.pdbx_strand_id
1 'polypeptide(L)'
;MKIALTVGHSLLKNGCYTSADGKTYGGCNEYKWCKAFSKQLASALKKNGHKVKRIVCPEKKFTCSTQEKNYKLNLINRSNYNLVIELHLNAASPSGRGTEVLYKSPAGKRFAEKVQKQLSSVFQDRGTKERTDLYILNGSKPPAILIETFFCTNKNDYAKAKGKANRKKLAKLIADGI
;
A
#
# COMPACT_ATOMS: atom_id res chain seq x y z
N MET A 1 1.43 18.42 -3.33
CA MET A 1 1.67 17.84 -1.98
C MET A 1 3.04 17.15 -1.91
N LYS A 2 3.63 17.05 -0.71
CA LYS A 2 4.76 16.17 -0.38
C LYS A 2 4.21 14.87 0.23
N ILE A 3 4.44 13.73 -0.43
CA ILE A 3 3.84 12.43 -0.09
C ILE A 3 4.93 11.47 0.38
N ALA A 4 4.70 10.80 1.51
CA ALA A 4 5.44 9.62 1.92
C ALA A 4 4.74 8.38 1.38
N LEU A 5 5.38 7.67 0.45
CA LEU A 5 4.87 6.42 -0.11
C LEU A 5 5.63 5.24 0.52
N THR A 6 5.00 4.55 1.46
CA THR A 6 5.58 3.40 2.15
C THR A 6 5.15 2.09 1.50
N VAL A 7 6.03 1.09 1.58
CA VAL A 7 5.72 -0.30 1.24
C VAL A 7 5.48 -1.04 2.55
N GLY A 8 4.34 -1.73 2.67
CA GLY A 8 4.08 -2.64 3.78
C GLY A 8 5.15 -3.73 3.86
N HIS A 9 5.40 -4.24 5.07
CA HIS A 9 6.28 -5.40 5.30
C HIS A 9 7.76 -5.19 4.95
N SER A 10 8.53 -6.26 5.08
CA SER A 10 9.97 -6.30 4.80
C SER A 10 10.45 -7.71 4.44
N LEU A 11 11.69 -7.78 3.94
CA LEU A 11 12.48 -9.01 3.85
C LEU A 11 13.46 -9.04 5.04
N LEU A 12 13.26 -9.98 5.96
CA LEU A 12 14.07 -10.13 7.17
C LEU A 12 15.45 -10.73 6.86
N LYS A 13 16.37 -10.62 7.84
CA LYS A 13 17.75 -11.14 7.77
C LYS A 13 17.81 -12.64 7.46
N ASN A 14 16.86 -13.41 7.98
CA ASN A 14 16.73 -14.86 7.73
C ASN A 14 16.11 -15.21 6.36
N GLY A 15 15.75 -14.22 5.54
CA GLY A 15 15.16 -14.45 4.22
C GLY A 15 13.62 -14.58 4.22
N CYS A 16 12.96 -14.53 5.38
CA CYS A 16 11.50 -14.53 5.46
C CYS A 16 10.93 -13.16 5.06
N TYR A 17 9.81 -13.17 4.31
CA TYR A 17 8.98 -11.99 4.12
C TYR A 17 7.96 -11.91 5.26
N THR A 18 7.71 -10.70 5.77
CA THR A 18 6.70 -10.46 6.83
C THR A 18 5.30 -10.25 6.28
N SER A 19 5.13 -10.29 4.96
CA SER A 19 3.88 -10.04 4.24
C SER A 19 3.09 -11.32 3.99
N ALA A 20 1.85 -11.16 3.51
CA ALA A 20 1.12 -12.28 2.95
C ALA A 20 1.80 -12.85 1.68
N ASP A 21 1.53 -14.12 1.39
CA ASP A 21 1.99 -14.81 0.19
C ASP A 21 0.89 -15.69 -0.40
N GLY A 22 0.34 -15.28 -1.55
CA GLY A 22 -0.69 -16.03 -2.25
C GLY A 22 -0.20 -16.78 -3.49
N LYS A 23 1.10 -16.99 -3.67
CA LYS A 23 1.64 -17.71 -4.85
C LYS A 23 1.04 -19.11 -5.02
N THR A 24 0.78 -19.83 -3.93
CA THR A 24 0.17 -21.18 -3.95
C THR A 24 -1.26 -21.18 -4.50
N TYR A 25 -1.94 -20.02 -4.47
CA TYR A 25 -3.29 -19.83 -5.00
C TYR A 25 -3.31 -19.18 -6.40
N GLY A 26 -2.16 -19.15 -7.09
CA GLY A 26 -2.01 -18.48 -8.39
C GLY A 26 -1.94 -16.95 -8.30
N GLY A 27 -1.78 -16.41 -7.08
CA GLY A 27 -1.61 -14.99 -6.82
C GLY A 27 -0.14 -14.57 -6.74
N CYS A 28 0.22 -13.73 -5.75
CA CYS A 28 1.58 -13.23 -5.62
C CYS A 28 2.02 -13.02 -4.16
N ASN A 29 3.33 -12.82 -3.97
CA ASN A 29 3.86 -12.33 -2.71
C ASN A 29 3.65 -10.83 -2.61
N GLU A 30 3.03 -10.41 -1.52
CA GLU A 30 2.61 -9.02 -1.30
C GLU A 30 3.77 -8.04 -1.29
N TYR A 31 4.79 -8.26 -0.44
CA TYR A 31 5.93 -7.34 -0.33
C TYR A 31 6.60 -7.13 -1.70
N LYS A 32 6.84 -8.21 -2.43
CA LYS A 32 7.46 -8.14 -3.77
C LYS A 32 6.61 -7.33 -4.74
N TRP A 33 5.29 -7.55 -4.75
CA TRP A 33 4.39 -6.81 -5.64
C TRP A 33 4.30 -5.33 -5.25
N CYS A 34 4.08 -5.01 -3.97
CA CYS A 34 4.00 -3.64 -3.46
C CYS A 34 5.31 -2.87 -3.66
N LYS A 35 6.47 -3.52 -3.45
CA LYS A 35 7.78 -2.91 -3.73
C LYS A 35 7.94 -2.55 -5.20
N ALA A 36 7.53 -3.43 -6.11
CA ALA A 36 7.55 -3.15 -7.54
C ALA A 36 6.55 -2.04 -7.92
N PHE A 37 5.30 -2.14 -7.44
CA PHE A 37 4.21 -1.21 -7.69
C PHE A 37 4.50 0.21 -7.20
N SER A 38 5.14 0.35 -6.03
CA SER A 38 5.53 1.66 -5.47
C SER A 38 6.38 2.51 -6.42
N LYS A 39 7.16 1.88 -7.32
CA LYS A 39 7.93 2.60 -8.35
C LYS A 39 7.00 3.23 -9.39
N GLN A 40 5.96 2.50 -9.83
CA GLN A 40 4.98 3.01 -10.78
C GLN A 40 4.11 4.09 -10.14
N LEU A 41 3.62 3.86 -8.92
CA LEU A 41 2.80 4.84 -8.20
C LEU A 41 3.57 6.13 -7.92
N ALA A 42 4.82 6.05 -7.47
CA ALA A 42 5.64 7.25 -7.29
C ALA A 42 5.85 8.02 -8.61
N SER A 43 5.99 7.32 -9.74
CA SER A 43 6.09 7.99 -11.04
C SER A 43 4.78 8.68 -11.44
N ALA A 44 3.63 8.06 -11.19
CA ALA A 44 2.32 8.63 -11.51
C ALA A 44 2.02 9.86 -10.63
N LEU A 45 2.23 9.75 -9.31
CA LEU A 45 2.08 10.88 -8.38
C LEU A 45 3.01 12.05 -8.73
N LYS A 46 4.26 11.78 -9.14
CA LYS A 46 5.17 12.84 -9.60
C LYS A 46 4.67 13.54 -10.86
N LYS A 47 4.05 12.80 -11.80
CA LYS A 47 3.45 13.38 -13.00
C LYS A 47 2.26 14.28 -12.68
N ASN A 48 1.51 13.97 -11.62
CA ASN A 48 0.43 14.81 -11.10
C ASN A 48 0.95 15.99 -10.24
N GLY A 49 2.24 16.31 -10.27
CA GLY A 49 2.83 17.47 -9.59
C GLY A 49 3.17 17.24 -8.11
N HIS A 50 3.09 16.01 -7.59
CA HIS A 50 3.44 15.73 -6.19
C HIS A 50 4.96 15.47 -6.01
N LYS A 51 5.50 15.90 -4.88
CA LYS A 51 6.85 15.50 -4.43
C LYS A 51 6.72 14.18 -3.67
N VAL A 52 7.34 13.10 -4.13
CA VAL A 52 7.18 11.75 -3.55
C VAL A 52 8.48 11.21 -2.99
N LYS A 53 8.49 10.87 -1.69
CA LYS A 53 9.54 10.03 -1.08
C LYS A 53 9.03 8.61 -0.94
N ARG A 54 9.70 7.67 -1.63
CA ARG A 54 9.49 6.24 -1.40
C ARG A 54 10.24 5.80 -0.15
N ILE A 55 9.57 5.07 0.72
CA ILE A 55 10.12 4.50 1.96
C ILE A 55 9.92 2.98 1.90
N VAL A 56 11.03 2.24 1.87
CA VAL A 56 11.04 0.78 1.88
C VAL A 56 11.95 0.35 3.03
N CYS A 57 11.52 -0.64 3.81
CA CYS A 57 12.34 -1.23 4.84
C CYS A 57 13.63 -1.83 4.23
N PRO A 58 14.80 -1.68 4.88
CA PRO A 58 16.05 -2.24 4.40
C PRO A 58 16.01 -3.77 4.39
N GLU A 59 16.22 -4.37 3.23
CA GLU A 59 16.19 -5.82 3.06
C GLU A 59 17.35 -6.50 3.78
N LYS A 60 17.06 -7.64 4.42
CA LYS A 60 18.00 -8.47 5.17
C LYS A 60 18.69 -7.76 6.35
N LYS A 61 18.11 -6.68 6.86
CA LYS A 61 18.63 -5.95 8.04
C LYS A 61 17.82 -6.21 9.31
N PHE A 62 16.50 -6.27 9.21
CA PHE A 62 15.64 -6.53 10.38
C PHE A 62 15.64 -8.01 10.76
N THR A 63 15.62 -8.28 12.06
CA THR A 63 15.48 -9.62 12.64
C THR A 63 14.02 -9.96 12.92
N CYS A 64 13.15 -8.96 13.12
CA CYS A 64 11.70 -9.15 13.32
C CYS A 64 10.86 -7.99 12.75
N SER A 65 9.57 -8.25 12.54
CA SER A 65 8.63 -7.29 11.92
C SER A 65 8.36 -6.05 12.75
N THR A 66 8.53 -6.11 14.08
CA THR A 66 8.29 -4.96 14.97
C THR A 66 9.22 -3.78 14.70
N GLN A 67 10.39 -4.03 14.09
CA GLN A 67 11.34 -2.99 13.68
C GLN A 67 10.82 -2.11 12.53
N GLU A 68 9.87 -2.60 11.73
CA GLU A 68 9.29 -1.87 10.60
C GLU A 68 8.55 -0.60 11.05
N LYS A 69 7.83 -0.69 12.17
CA LYS A 69 7.09 0.43 12.77
C LYS A 69 8.03 1.59 13.07
N ASN A 70 9.07 1.33 13.86
CA ASN A 70 10.00 2.37 14.30
C ASN A 70 10.74 2.97 13.11
N TYR A 71 11.18 2.16 12.15
CA TYR A 71 11.85 2.64 10.94
C TYR A 71 10.97 3.59 10.12
N LYS A 72 9.74 3.17 9.79
CA LYS A 72 8.83 3.99 8.96
C LYS A 72 8.40 5.27 9.68
N LEU A 73 7.95 5.16 10.94
CA LEU A 73 7.46 6.33 11.69
C LEU A 73 8.55 7.36 11.94
N ASN A 74 9.79 6.94 12.22
CA ASN A 74 10.91 7.87 12.40
C ASN A 74 11.19 8.67 11.12
N LEU A 75 11.15 8.03 9.94
CA LEU A 75 11.37 8.73 8.67
C LEU A 75 10.20 9.64 8.27
N ILE A 76 8.96 9.21 8.58
CA ILE A 76 7.74 9.98 8.28
C ILE A 76 7.69 11.23 9.17
N ASN A 77 7.81 11.06 10.49
CA ASN A 77 7.53 12.12 11.46
C ASN A 77 8.67 13.14 11.64
N ARG A 78 9.85 12.88 11.07
CA ARG A 78 10.97 13.83 10.96
C ARG A 78 10.87 14.73 9.72
N SER A 79 9.79 14.64 8.96
CA SER A 79 9.60 15.37 7.71
C SER A 79 8.19 15.94 7.59
N ASN A 80 8.06 17.07 6.91
CA ASN A 80 6.78 17.76 6.72
C ASN A 80 6.02 17.18 5.50
N TYR A 81 5.57 15.93 5.58
CA TYR A 81 4.68 15.35 4.57
C TYR A 81 3.25 15.87 4.74
N ASN A 82 2.50 15.93 3.63
CA ASN A 82 1.06 16.26 3.65
C ASN A 82 0.19 14.99 3.68
N LEU A 83 0.73 13.85 3.26
CA LEU A 83 0.02 12.58 3.18
C LEU A 83 1.01 11.41 3.28
N VAL A 84 0.61 10.37 4.00
CA VAL A 84 1.23 9.03 3.98
C VAL A 84 0.31 8.08 3.24
N ILE A 85 0.88 7.32 2.30
CA ILE A 85 0.21 6.22 1.61
C ILE A 85 1.02 4.97 1.87
N GLU A 86 0.42 3.97 2.52
CA GLU A 86 1.03 2.66 2.72
C GLU A 86 0.39 1.60 1.83
N LEU A 87 1.23 0.89 1.06
CA LEU A 87 0.80 -0.12 0.11
C LEU A 87 0.82 -1.52 0.73
N HIS A 88 -0.33 -2.18 0.70
CA HIS A 88 -0.54 -3.58 1.09
C HIS A 88 -1.37 -4.32 0.03
N LEU A 89 -1.41 -5.64 0.17
CA LEU A 89 -2.38 -6.51 -0.49
C LEU A 89 -3.11 -7.33 0.56
N ASN A 90 -4.39 -7.56 0.36
CA ASN A 90 -5.19 -8.32 1.29
C ASN A 90 -4.93 -9.83 1.12
N ALA A 91 -5.27 -10.62 2.14
CA ALA A 91 -5.21 -12.07 2.07
C ALA A 91 -6.35 -12.68 2.90
N ALA A 92 -7.03 -13.63 2.31
CA ALA A 92 -8.05 -14.47 2.95
C ALA A 92 -8.12 -15.81 2.19
N SER A 93 -9.24 -16.53 2.31
CA SER A 93 -9.53 -17.64 1.41
C SER A 93 -9.41 -17.23 -0.07
N PRO A 94 -9.13 -18.16 -1.00
CA PRO A 94 -8.96 -17.83 -2.41
C PRO A 94 -10.19 -17.21 -3.10
N SER A 95 -11.36 -17.24 -2.46
CA SER A 95 -12.58 -16.57 -2.92
C SER A 95 -12.67 -15.10 -2.50
N GLY A 96 -11.95 -14.68 -1.45
CA GLY A 96 -11.85 -13.29 -1.04
C GLY A 96 -11.27 -12.43 -2.17
N ARG A 97 -11.89 -11.29 -2.46
CA ARG A 97 -11.51 -10.42 -3.59
C ARG A 97 -11.95 -8.99 -3.35
N GLY A 98 -11.34 -8.05 -4.07
CA GLY A 98 -11.69 -6.65 -4.04
C GLY A 98 -10.62 -5.75 -3.41
N THR A 99 -10.93 -4.47 -3.35
CA THR A 99 -10.07 -3.42 -2.81
C THR A 99 -10.72 -2.75 -1.61
N GLU A 100 -9.93 -2.38 -0.62
CA GLU A 100 -10.36 -1.53 0.51
C GLU A 100 -9.27 -0.51 0.84
N VAL A 101 -9.67 0.68 1.27
CA VAL A 101 -8.74 1.72 1.74
C VAL A 101 -9.03 2.07 3.19
N LEU A 102 -8.03 1.86 4.03
CA LEU A 102 -8.11 2.03 5.46
C LEU A 102 -7.65 3.44 5.85
N TYR A 103 -8.34 4.05 6.80
CA TYR A 103 -8.04 5.38 7.32
C TYR A 103 -8.30 5.46 8.82
N LYS A 104 -7.90 6.56 9.45
CA LYS A 104 -8.27 6.88 10.84
C LYS A 104 -8.86 8.28 10.96
N SER A 105 -8.15 9.28 10.44
CA SER A 105 -8.58 10.67 10.60
C SER A 105 -9.62 11.08 9.56
N PRO A 106 -10.44 12.12 9.83
CA PRO A 106 -11.36 12.69 8.83
C PRO A 106 -10.64 13.16 7.55
N ALA A 107 -9.41 13.67 7.67
CA ALA A 107 -8.59 14.01 6.52
C ALA A 107 -8.15 12.76 5.74
N GLY A 108 -7.78 11.68 6.42
CA GLY A 108 -7.48 10.38 5.80
C GLY A 108 -8.68 9.80 5.07
N LYS A 109 -9.89 9.89 5.66
CA LYS A 109 -11.15 9.45 5.03
C LYS A 109 -11.35 10.06 3.65
N ARG A 110 -11.15 11.38 3.52
CA ARG A 110 -11.29 12.10 2.24
C ARG A 110 -10.36 11.57 1.15
N PHE A 111 -9.12 11.20 1.50
CA PHE A 111 -8.21 10.56 0.54
C PHE A 111 -8.62 9.11 0.26
N ALA A 112 -9.01 8.37 1.29
CA ALA A 112 -9.43 6.99 1.16
C ALA A 112 -10.62 6.83 0.23
N GLU A 113 -11.64 7.68 0.33
CA GLU A 113 -12.84 7.64 -0.51
C GLU A 113 -12.53 7.89 -1.98
N LYS A 114 -11.65 8.86 -2.27
CA LYS A 114 -11.23 9.15 -3.64
C LYS A 114 -10.43 8.00 -4.25
N VAL A 115 -9.49 7.42 -3.50
CA VAL A 115 -8.70 6.26 -3.97
C VAL A 115 -9.58 5.03 -4.13
N GLN A 116 -10.49 4.77 -3.19
CA GLN A 116 -11.45 3.66 -3.24
C GLN A 116 -12.29 3.74 -4.51
N LYS A 117 -12.86 4.91 -4.82
CA LYS A 117 -13.64 5.15 -6.04
C LYS A 117 -12.86 4.83 -7.32
N GLN A 118 -11.57 5.11 -7.36
CA GLN A 118 -10.74 4.83 -8.53
C GLN A 118 -10.46 3.32 -8.65
N LEU A 119 -10.10 2.65 -7.56
CA LEU A 119 -9.76 1.23 -7.57
C LEU A 119 -10.98 0.31 -7.75
N SER A 120 -12.17 0.73 -7.32
CA SER A 120 -13.41 -0.04 -7.49
C SER A 120 -13.89 -0.11 -8.94
N SER A 121 -13.29 0.66 -9.86
CA SER A 121 -13.46 0.47 -11.30
C SER A 121 -12.80 -0.81 -11.85
N VAL A 122 -11.88 -1.42 -11.07
CA VAL A 122 -11.12 -2.63 -11.48
C VAL A 122 -11.41 -3.81 -10.56
N PHE A 123 -11.50 -3.57 -9.26
CA PHE A 123 -11.70 -4.58 -8.22
C PHE A 123 -13.08 -4.48 -7.60
N GLN A 124 -13.55 -5.56 -6.97
CA GLN A 124 -14.78 -5.50 -6.19
C GLN A 124 -14.67 -4.42 -5.10
N ASP A 125 -15.66 -3.54 -5.02
CA ASP A 125 -15.70 -2.49 -4.00
C ASP A 125 -15.99 -3.10 -2.62
N ARG A 126 -15.10 -2.87 -1.65
CA ARG A 126 -15.28 -3.26 -0.25
C ARG A 126 -15.36 -2.04 0.67
N GLY A 127 -15.41 -0.84 0.09
CA GLY A 127 -15.49 0.43 0.77
C GLY A 127 -14.19 0.85 1.47
N THR A 128 -14.25 2.06 2.03
CA THR A 128 -13.25 2.56 2.95
C THR A 128 -13.55 2.11 4.36
N LYS A 129 -12.54 1.82 5.19
CA LYS A 129 -12.74 1.39 6.58
C LYS A 129 -11.93 2.20 7.57
N GLU A 130 -12.57 2.65 8.63
CA GLU A 130 -11.86 3.23 9.76
C GLU A 130 -11.13 2.13 10.54
N ARG A 131 -9.87 2.38 10.89
CA ARG A 131 -9.02 1.47 11.66
C ARG A 131 -8.21 2.25 12.70
N THR A 132 -8.30 1.80 13.95
CA THR A 132 -7.65 2.42 15.11
C THR A 132 -6.54 1.55 15.72
N ASP A 133 -6.21 0.43 15.10
CA ASP A 133 -5.24 -0.57 15.55
C ASP A 133 -3.93 -0.59 14.72
N LEU A 134 -3.90 0.12 13.58
CA LEU A 134 -2.76 0.09 12.65
C LEU A 134 -1.76 1.20 12.96
N TYR A 135 -0.51 0.82 13.26
CA TYR A 135 0.52 1.78 13.69
C TYR A 135 0.80 2.88 12.67
N ILE A 136 0.66 2.60 11.36
CA ILE A 136 0.95 3.59 10.33
C ILE A 136 -0.12 4.68 10.30
N LEU A 137 -1.38 4.33 10.56
CA LEU A 137 -2.50 5.26 10.65
C LEU A 137 -2.49 6.02 11.99
N ASN A 138 -2.13 5.32 13.06
CA ASN A 138 -2.10 5.88 14.42
C ASN A 138 -0.88 6.76 14.70
N GLY A 139 0.29 6.36 14.20
CA GLY A 139 1.57 6.93 14.55
C GLY A 139 2.08 7.98 13.57
N SER A 140 1.44 8.16 12.41
CA SER A 140 1.80 9.21 11.46
C SER A 140 1.24 10.55 11.92
N LYS A 141 2.10 11.58 12.01
CA LYS A 141 1.67 12.98 12.21
C LYS A 141 0.82 13.52 11.05
N PRO A 142 1.17 13.32 9.76
CA PRO A 142 0.29 13.70 8.65
C PRO A 142 -0.90 12.74 8.52
N PRO A 143 -1.97 13.14 7.79
CA PRO A 143 -2.99 12.21 7.34
C PRO A 143 -2.37 10.98 6.66
N ALA A 144 -2.93 9.81 6.95
CA ALA A 144 -2.45 8.53 6.43
C ALA A 144 -3.60 7.69 5.89
N ILE A 145 -3.32 6.98 4.80
CA ILE A 145 -4.17 5.91 4.26
C ILE A 145 -3.34 4.65 4.06
N LEU A 146 -3.96 3.49 4.23
CA LEU A 146 -3.39 2.19 3.89
C LEU A 146 -4.27 1.57 2.81
N ILE A 147 -3.68 1.24 1.67
CA ILE A 147 -4.39 0.71 0.51
C ILE A 147 -4.19 -0.79 0.47
N GLU A 148 -5.26 -1.55 0.73
CA GLU A 148 -5.36 -2.97 0.42
C GLU A 148 -5.79 -3.10 -1.04
N THR A 149 -4.80 -3.10 -1.95
CA THR A 149 -5.06 -2.84 -3.39
C THR A 149 -5.93 -3.93 -4.02
N PHE A 150 -5.67 -5.19 -3.68
CA PHE A 150 -6.41 -6.37 -4.09
C PHE A 150 -6.02 -7.57 -3.21
N PHE A 151 -6.68 -8.73 -3.35
CA PHE A 151 -6.32 -9.93 -2.60
C PHE A 151 -5.16 -10.69 -3.26
N CYS A 152 -4.00 -10.79 -2.59
CA CYS A 152 -2.84 -11.52 -3.11
C CYS A 152 -3.08 -13.02 -3.21
N THR A 153 -4.07 -13.57 -2.50
CA THR A 153 -4.52 -14.98 -2.55
C THR A 153 -5.58 -15.25 -3.61
N ASN A 154 -6.04 -14.22 -4.34
CA ASN A 154 -7.05 -14.35 -5.38
C ASN A 154 -6.44 -14.26 -6.79
N LYS A 155 -6.50 -15.35 -7.55
CA LYS A 155 -5.94 -15.41 -8.91
C LYS A 155 -6.54 -14.39 -9.88
N ASN A 156 -7.83 -14.08 -9.76
CA ASN A 156 -8.53 -13.18 -10.67
C ASN A 156 -8.19 -11.72 -10.40
N ASP A 157 -8.10 -11.34 -9.12
CA ASP A 157 -7.58 -10.03 -8.73
C ASP A 157 -6.12 -9.87 -9.18
N TYR A 158 -5.28 -10.88 -8.92
CA TYR A 158 -3.90 -10.81 -9.35
C TYR A 158 -3.76 -10.71 -10.87
N ALA A 159 -4.58 -11.40 -11.67
CA ALA A 159 -4.56 -11.29 -13.12
C ALA A 159 -4.75 -9.84 -13.61
N LYS A 160 -5.66 -9.09 -12.97
CA LYS A 160 -5.89 -7.66 -13.26
C LYS A 160 -4.71 -6.77 -12.84
N ALA A 161 -3.87 -7.23 -11.91
CA ALA A 161 -2.73 -6.49 -11.36
C ALA A 161 -1.36 -7.00 -11.83
N LYS A 162 -1.32 -8.09 -12.61
CA LYS A 162 -0.10 -8.76 -13.06
C LYS A 162 0.56 -7.99 -14.20
N GLY A 163 1.88 -7.88 -14.14
CA GLY A 163 2.68 -7.24 -15.19
C GLY A 163 2.78 -5.72 -15.09
N LYS A 164 3.75 -5.15 -15.82
CA LYS A 164 4.11 -3.73 -15.74
C LYS A 164 3.02 -2.80 -16.27
N ALA A 165 2.30 -3.21 -17.32
CA ALA A 165 1.23 -2.42 -17.93
C ALA A 165 0.07 -2.22 -16.95
N ASN A 166 -0.44 -3.31 -16.36
CA ASN A 166 -1.52 -3.26 -15.37
C ASN A 166 -1.12 -2.48 -14.12
N ARG A 167 0.10 -2.69 -13.59
CA ARG A 167 0.63 -1.86 -12.49
C ARG A 167 0.69 -0.37 -12.84
N LYS A 168 1.00 0.02 -14.08
CA LYS A 168 0.96 1.42 -14.49
C LYS A 168 -0.47 1.97 -14.53
N LYS A 169 -1.44 1.18 -15.02
CA LYS A 169 -2.87 1.56 -15.03
C LYS A 169 -3.39 1.79 -13.61
N LEU A 170 -3.15 0.84 -12.70
CA LEU A 170 -3.52 0.97 -11.28
C LEU A 170 -2.81 2.15 -10.60
N ALA A 171 -1.53 2.37 -10.89
CA ALA A 171 -0.79 3.51 -10.35
C ALA A 171 -1.39 4.85 -10.80
N LYS A 172 -1.85 4.95 -12.04
CA LYS A 172 -2.55 6.14 -12.55
C LYS A 172 -3.87 6.34 -11.81
N LEU A 173 -4.68 5.30 -11.66
CA LEU A 173 -5.96 5.36 -10.93
C LEU A 173 -5.77 5.88 -9.49
N ILE A 174 -4.81 5.32 -8.75
CA ILE A 174 -4.52 5.81 -7.39
C ILE A 174 -4.03 7.27 -7.44
N ALA A 175 -3.12 7.62 -8.36
CA ALA A 175 -2.61 8.99 -8.46
C ALA A 175 -3.67 10.02 -8.86
N ASP A 176 -4.68 9.65 -9.65
CA ASP A 176 -5.80 10.53 -10.01
C ASP A 176 -6.79 10.72 -8.84
N GLY A 177 -6.82 9.79 -7.89
CA GLY A 177 -7.58 9.91 -6.64
C GLY A 177 -6.88 10.73 -5.56
N ILE A 178 -5.62 11.12 -5.78
CA ILE A 178 -4.77 11.85 -4.83
C ILE A 178 -4.58 13.30 -5.29
#